data_AF-A0A954V5V4-F1
#
_entry.id   AF-A0A954V5V4-F1
#
_cell.length_a   1.000
_cell.length_b   1.000
_cell.length_c   1.000
_cell.angle_alpha   90.00
_cell.angle_beta   90.00
_cell.angle_gamma   90.00
#
_symmetry.space_group_name_H-M   'P 1'
#
loop_
_entity.id
_entity.type
_entity.pdbx_description
1 polymer ?
#
loop_
_entity_poly.entity_id
_entity_poly.type
_entity_poly.pdbx_seq_one_letter_code
_entity_poly.pdbx_strand_id
1 'polypeptide(L)'
;MPNVLQLLLFHGRRAPDAKMDGWGFDARPIRGIAFIHATYLAILTVGFVSEGAFELARKQTGWEPWDDLILEIRRHDDLIVTCDGYFGDLELTADPLFTPHPGATS
;
A
#
# COMPACT_ATOMS: atom_id res chain seq x y z
N MET A 1 4.16 -7.81 -20.23
CA MET A 1 3.11 -7.51 -19.23
C MET A 1 3.75 -6.76 -18.08
N PRO A 2 3.12 -5.73 -17.50
CA PRO A 2 3.70 -5.04 -16.35
C PRO A 2 3.79 -5.99 -15.16
N ASN A 3 4.88 -5.88 -14.39
CA ASN A 3 5.05 -6.61 -13.13
C ASN A 3 3.98 -6.12 -12.15
N VAL A 4 3.19 -7.03 -11.57
CA VAL A 4 2.29 -6.69 -10.48
C VAL A 4 3.09 -6.58 -9.20
N LEU A 5 2.92 -5.47 -8.50
CA LEU A 5 3.65 -5.14 -7.29
C LEU A 5 2.76 -5.31 -6.05
N GLN A 6 3.40 -5.36 -4.90
CA GLN A 6 2.77 -5.25 -3.60
C GLN A 6 3.51 -4.23 -2.74
N LEU A 7 2.79 -3.62 -1.80
CA LEU A 7 3.32 -2.69 -0.81
C LEU A 7 3.28 -3.38 0.55
N LEU A 8 4.44 -3.44 1.18
CA LEU A 8 4.63 -3.92 2.53
C LEU A 8 4.75 -2.71 3.46
N LEU A 9 4.13 -2.79 4.63
CA LEU A 9 4.20 -1.75 5.66
C LEU A 9 4.74 -2.37 6.95
N PHE A 10 5.77 -1.75 7.51
CA PHE A 10 6.49 -2.27 8.68
C PHE A 10 6.43 -1.28 9.84
N HIS A 11 6.91 -1.73 10.99
CA HIS A 11 7.06 -0.89 12.18
C HIS A 11 5.73 -0.32 12.69
N GLY A 12 4.73 -1.22 12.69
CA GLY A 12 3.35 -0.98 13.05
C GLY A 12 3.13 -0.75 14.54
N ARG A 13 2.22 0.19 14.84
CA ARG A 13 1.74 0.53 16.18
C ARG A 13 0.24 0.85 16.15
N ARG A 14 -0.47 0.68 17.28
CA ARG A 14 -1.93 0.87 17.35
C ARG A 14 -2.36 2.31 17.64
N ALA A 15 -1.47 3.12 18.19
CA ALA A 15 -1.63 4.57 18.37
C ALA A 15 -0.32 5.25 17.95
N PRO A 16 -0.37 6.47 17.39
CA PRO A 16 0.80 7.11 16.78
C PRO A 16 1.94 7.36 17.79
N ASP A 17 1.59 7.61 19.05
CA ASP A 17 2.49 7.85 20.18
C ASP A 17 2.81 6.59 21.01
N ALA A 18 2.28 5.42 20.61
CA ALA A 18 2.51 4.18 21.34
C ALA A 18 4.00 3.81 21.31
N LYS A 19 4.54 3.51 22.50
CA LYS A 19 5.86 2.87 22.60
C LYS A 19 5.80 1.49 21.97
N MET A 20 6.70 1.24 21.02
CA MET A 20 6.80 -0.05 20.35
C MET A 20 7.54 -1.04 21.25
N ASP A 21 7.06 -2.28 21.26
CA ASP A 21 7.85 -3.41 21.76
C ASP A 21 8.72 -3.91 20.59
N GLY A 22 10.04 -3.79 20.74
CA GLY A 22 10.99 -4.01 19.66
C GLY A 22 10.71 -3.13 18.44
N TRP A 23 10.54 -3.77 17.28
CA TRP A 23 10.26 -3.12 15.99
C TRP A 23 8.78 -3.09 15.62
N GLY A 24 7.85 -3.43 16.54
CA GLY A 24 6.41 -3.42 16.27
C GLY A 24 5.93 -4.59 15.40
N PHE A 25 4.79 -4.42 14.72
CA PHE A 25 4.18 -5.44 13.87
C PHE A 25 4.12 -5.03 12.38
N ASP A 26 4.01 -6.00 11.50
CA ASP A 26 3.88 -5.76 10.06
C ASP A 26 2.41 -5.80 9.63
N ALA A 27 2.05 -4.96 8.65
CA ALA A 27 0.72 -5.02 8.06
C ALA A 27 0.58 -6.24 7.16
N ARG A 28 -0.67 -6.60 6.83
CA ARG A 28 -0.90 -7.46 5.66
C ARG A 28 -0.44 -6.74 4.39
N PRO A 29 0.18 -7.45 3.42
CA PRO A 29 0.57 -6.86 2.15
C PRO A 29 -0.61 -6.25 1.40
N ILE A 30 -0.43 -5.07 0.82
CA ILE A 30 -1.37 -4.44 -0.10
C ILE A 30 -0.96 -4.83 -1.52
N ARG A 31 -1.84 -5.53 -2.23
CA ARG A 31 -1.51 -6.22 -3.50
C ARG A 31 -2.15 -5.56 -4.70
N GLY A 32 -1.71 -5.95 -5.90
CA GLY A 32 -2.28 -5.45 -7.14
C GLY A 32 -1.86 -4.01 -7.46
N ILE A 33 -0.66 -3.63 -7.03
CA ILE A 33 -0.13 -2.27 -7.24
C ILE A 33 0.55 -2.20 -8.61
N ALA A 34 0.25 -1.13 -9.33
CA ALA A 34 0.90 -0.78 -10.59
C ALA A 34 2.10 0.16 -10.35
N PHE A 35 1.94 1.15 -9.47
CA PHE A 35 2.98 2.14 -9.17
C PHE A 35 2.75 2.84 -7.83
N ILE A 36 3.80 3.48 -7.33
CA ILE A 36 3.72 4.55 -6.34
C ILE A 36 4.17 5.86 -7.00
N HIS A 37 3.48 6.95 -6.70
CA HIS A 37 3.82 8.28 -7.21
C HIS A 37 3.92 9.27 -6.05
N ALA A 38 4.87 10.20 -6.16
CA ALA A 38 5.08 11.26 -5.20
C ALA A 38 4.94 12.61 -5.89
N THR A 39 4.00 13.44 -5.43
CA THR A 39 3.82 14.80 -5.91
C THR A 39 4.37 15.77 -4.86
N TYR A 40 5.35 16.58 -5.27
CA TYR A 40 6.08 17.53 -4.41
C TYR A 40 6.67 16.93 -3.13
N LEU A 41 6.91 15.60 -3.12
CA LEU A 41 7.32 14.82 -1.94
C LEU A 41 6.35 14.93 -0.75
N ALA A 42 5.16 15.50 -0.95
CA ALA A 42 4.17 15.78 0.08
C ALA A 42 2.91 14.93 -0.07
N ILE A 43 2.62 14.45 -1.27
CA ILE A 43 1.46 13.59 -1.53
C ILE A 43 2.00 12.30 -2.11
N LEU A 44 1.69 11.17 -1.46
CA LEU A 44 2.01 9.85 -1.96
C LEU A 44 0.72 9.18 -2.40
N THR A 45 0.69 8.71 -3.65
CA THR A 45 -0.45 8.00 -4.21
C THR A 45 -0.04 6.62 -4.70
N VAL A 46 -0.95 5.66 -4.63
CA VAL A 46 -0.75 4.29 -5.10
C VAL A 46 -1.76 3.99 -6.19
N GLY A 47 -1.27 3.59 -7.36
CA GLY A 47 -2.09 3.14 -8.48
C GLY A 47 -2.27 1.63 -8.48
N PHE A 48 -3.46 1.16 -8.85
CA PHE A 48 -3.83 -0.26 -8.83
C PHE A 48 -4.08 -0.82 -10.24
N VAL A 49 -3.78 -2.11 -10.44
CA VAL A 49 -3.93 -2.80 -11.74
C VAL A 49 -5.39 -3.14 -12.08
N SER A 50 -6.31 -3.06 -11.12
CA SER A 50 -7.73 -3.36 -11.31
C SER A 50 -8.60 -2.71 -10.22
N GLU A 51 -9.89 -2.55 -10.52
CA GLU A 51 -10.90 -2.05 -9.57
C GLU A 51 -11.04 -2.95 -8.34
N GLY A 52 -10.92 -4.28 -8.52
CA GLY A 52 -10.95 -5.23 -7.40
C GLY A 52 -9.77 -5.03 -6.44
N ALA A 53 -8.56 -4.81 -6.96
CA ALA A 53 -7.39 -4.51 -6.13
C ALA A 53 -7.52 -3.17 -5.42
N PHE A 54 -8.01 -2.14 -6.12
CA PHE A 54 -8.31 -0.83 -5.57
C PHE A 54 -9.29 -0.91 -4.39
N GLU A 55 -10.44 -1.58 -4.56
CA GLU A 55 -11.47 -1.68 -3.52
C GLU A 55 -11.03 -2.52 -2.32
N LEU A 56 -10.24 -3.58 -2.55
CA LEU A 56 -9.64 -4.35 -1.46
C LEU A 56 -8.65 -3.52 -0.65
N ALA A 57 -7.77 -2.79 -1.33
CA ALA A 57 -6.80 -1.92 -0.68
C ALA A 57 -7.51 -0.81 0.11
N ARG A 58 -8.50 -0.14 -0.49
CA ARG A 58 -9.30 0.89 0.17
C ARG A 58 -9.98 0.38 1.44
N LYS A 59 -10.57 -0.83 1.42
CA LYS A 59 -11.16 -1.45 2.61
C LYS A 59 -10.13 -1.80 3.68
N GLN A 60 -8.93 -2.20 3.27
CA GLN A 60 -7.84 -2.55 4.17
C GLN A 60 -7.19 -1.31 4.81
N THR A 61 -7.06 -0.21 4.06
CA THR A 61 -6.29 0.96 4.50
C THR A 61 -7.16 2.12 4.96
N GLY A 62 -8.39 2.25 4.47
CA GLY A 62 -9.20 3.45 4.68
C GLY A 62 -8.60 4.69 3.99
N TRP A 63 -7.75 4.49 3.00
CA TRP A 63 -7.24 5.55 2.14
C TRP A 63 -8.33 6.09 1.23
N GLU A 64 -8.23 7.38 0.91
CA GLU A 64 -9.25 8.06 0.11
C GLU A 64 -8.91 7.98 -1.39
N PRO A 65 -9.93 7.91 -2.27
CA PRO A 65 -9.71 8.03 -3.71
C PRO A 65 -9.09 9.38 -4.07
N TRP A 66 -8.01 9.33 -4.84
CA TRP A 66 -7.41 10.50 -5.48
C TRP A 66 -7.90 10.66 -6.93
N ASP A 67 -8.02 9.53 -7.64
CA ASP A 67 -8.50 9.41 -9.02
C ASP A 67 -8.93 7.95 -9.28
N ASP A 68 -9.33 7.64 -10.50
CA ASP A 68 -9.66 6.28 -10.96
C ASP A 68 -8.50 5.32 -10.70
N LEU A 69 -8.77 4.27 -9.90
CA LEU A 69 -7.78 3.27 -9.50
C LEU A 69 -6.56 3.84 -8.75
N ILE A 70 -6.67 5.03 -8.16
CA ILE A 70 -5.58 5.67 -7.39
C ILE A 70 -6.07 6.06 -6.00
N LEU A 71 -5.37 5.59 -4.96
CA LEU A 71 -5.60 6.00 -3.57
C LEU A 71 -4.48 6.92 -3.08
N GLU A 72 -4.83 7.93 -2.28
CA GLU A 72 -3.86 8.74 -1.54
C GLU A 72 -3.49 8.06 -0.22
N ILE A 73 -2.19 7.86 0.02
CA ILE A 73 -1.68 7.33 1.28
C ILE A 73 -1.93 8.36 2.38
N ARG A 74 -2.76 7.99 3.36
CA ARG A 74 -3.00 8.83 4.54
C ARG A 74 -1.80 8.79 5.46
N ARG A 75 -1.42 9.97 5.99
CA ARG A 75 -0.31 10.12 6.92
C ARG A 75 -0.73 10.81 8.22
N HIS A 76 -0.03 10.47 9.29
CA HIS A 76 -0.03 11.18 10.56
C HIS A 76 1.43 11.44 10.92
N ASP A 77 1.86 12.70 10.80
CA ASP A 77 3.27 13.08 10.81
C ASP A 77 4.10 12.25 9.80
N ASP A 78 5.04 11.45 10.27
CA ASP A 78 5.89 10.57 9.46
C ASP A 78 5.28 9.16 9.25
N LEU A 79 4.15 8.86 9.88
CA LEU A 79 3.54 7.53 9.87
C LEU A 79 2.48 7.38 8.77
N ILE A 80 2.46 6.21 8.14
CA ILE A 80 1.41 5.77 7.24
C ILE A 80 0.24 5.21 8.05
N VAL A 81 -0.97 5.69 7.78
CA VAL A 81 -2.19 5.30 8.51
C VAL A 81 -2.96 4.26 7.71
N THR A 82 -3.36 3.16 8.34
CA THR A 82 -4.30 2.18 7.77
C THR A 82 -5.41 1.86 8.78
N CYS A 83 -6.40 1.05 8.40
CA CYS A 83 -7.39 0.53 9.36
C CYS A 83 -6.76 -0.35 10.44
N ASP A 84 -5.58 -0.94 10.19
CA ASP A 84 -4.88 -1.83 11.11
C ASP A 84 -3.91 -1.06 12.04
N GLY A 85 -3.54 0.19 11.74
CA GLY A 85 -2.68 0.99 12.62
C GLY A 85 -1.82 2.02 11.89
N TYR A 86 -0.68 2.36 12.49
CA TYR A 86 0.28 3.36 12.03
C TYR A 86 1.63 2.70 11.75
N PHE A 87 2.24 3.00 10.61
CA PHE A 87 3.44 2.29 10.12
C PHE A 87 4.55 3.29 9.78
N GLY A 88 5.78 2.96 10.17
CA GLY A 88 6.94 3.84 9.94
C GLY A 88 7.54 3.69 8.55
N ASP A 89 7.46 2.48 7.99
CA ASP A 89 8.21 2.12 6.79
C ASP A 89 7.30 1.52 5.74
N LEU A 90 7.69 1.70 4.48
CA LEU A 90 7.04 1.13 3.32
C LEU A 90 8.07 0.52 2.37
N GLU A 91 7.74 -0.61 1.75
CA GLU A 91 8.55 -1.21 0.69
C GLU A 91 7.65 -1.65 -0.47
N LEU A 92 8.03 -1.25 -1.69
CA LEU A 92 7.39 -1.70 -2.91
C LEU A 92 8.22 -2.84 -3.52
N THR A 93 7.60 -4.00 -3.68
CA THR A 93 8.28 -5.21 -4.18
C THR A 93 7.42 -5.95 -5.21
N ALA A 94 8.02 -6.89 -5.94
CA ALA A 94 7.26 -7.77 -6.80
C ALA A 94 6.27 -8.60 -5.97
N ASP A 95 5.05 -8.79 -6.48
CA ASP A 95 4.08 -9.69 -5.84
C ASP A 95 4.43 -11.16 -6.18
N PRO A 96 4.88 -11.99 -5.22
CA PRO A 96 5.24 -13.38 -5.46
C PRO A 96 4.03 -14.28 -5.70
N LEU A 97 2.82 -13.82 -5.37
CA LEU A 97 1.56 -14.53 -5.61
C LEU A 97 0.94 -14.14 -6.96
N PHE A 98 1.54 -13.20 -7.68
CA PHE A 98 1.09 -12.91 -9.04
C PHE A 98 1.51 -14.05 -9.97
N THR A 99 0.54 -14.87 -10.35
CA THR A 99 0.68 -15.82 -11.45
C THR A 99 0.20 -15.15 -12.74
N PRO A 100 1.10 -14.79 -13.69
CA PRO A 100 0.65 -14.33 -14.99
C PRO A 100 -0.17 -15.44 -15.66
N HIS A 101 -1.33 -15.10 -16.21
CA HIS A 101 -2.10 -16.06 -17.00
C HIS A 101 -1.24 -16.50 -18.21
N PRO A 102 -1.04 -17.82 -18.44
CA PRO A 102 -0.36 -18.32 -19.62
C PRO A 102 -1.26 -18.12 -20.82
N GLY A 103 -1.13 -16.98 -21.50
CA GLY A 103 -1.95 -16.67 -22.68
C GLY A 103 -1.81 -15.25 -23.24
N ALA A 104 -1.24 -14.31 -22.50
CA ALA A 104 -0.99 -12.96 -23.01
C ALA A 104 0.46 -12.82 -23.52
N THR A 105 0.77 -13.51 -24.61
CA THR A 105 1.85 -13.11 -25.51
C THR A 105 1.24 -12.20 -26.58
N SER A 106 1.60 -10.92 -26.56
CA SER A 106 1.55 -10.06 -27.74
C SER A 106 2.64 -10.45 -28.72
#